data_AF-A0A954T261-F1
#
_entry.id   AF-A0A954T261-F1
#
_cell.length_a   1.000
_cell.length_b   1.000
_cell.length_c   1.000
_cell.angle_alpha   90.00
_cell.angle_beta   90.00
_cell.angle_gamma   90.00
#
_symmetry.space_group_name_H-M   'P 1'
#
loop_
_entity.id
_entity.type
_entity.pdbx_description
1 polymer ?
#
loop_
_entity_poly.entity_id
_entity_poly.type
_entity_poly.pdbx_seq_one_letter_code
_entity_poly.pdbx_strand_id
1 'polypeptide(L)'
;MIAAHDSHDEQVWPFDVPPVTEQTYHDVRAIEFLNAAHAAGSKAYLFGAGNFGAQSEQVGRGGIIFVRGRQRWEVVLGTSEETTVSILTSEFDAAARAVLDWLAGESPEDIKHRLGSHLINPQPATATT
;
A
#
# COMPACT_ATOMS: atom_id res chain seq x y z
N MET A 1 11.04 5.73 12.41
CA MET A 1 11.59 4.57 11.74
C MET A 1 10.46 3.68 11.33
N ILE A 2 10.07 3.69 10.05
CA ILE A 2 9.61 2.43 9.45
C ILE A 2 10.81 1.51 9.63
N ALA A 3 10.70 0.60 10.60
CA ALA A 3 11.79 -0.26 10.99
C ALA A 3 12.36 -0.89 9.71
N ALA A 4 13.69 -0.86 9.58
CA ALA A 4 14.38 -1.67 8.60
C ALA A 4 14.01 -3.13 8.89
N HIS A 5 12.92 -3.58 8.28
CA HIS A 5 12.59 -4.98 8.20
C HIS A 5 13.63 -5.53 7.24
N ASP A 6 14.61 -6.20 7.85
CA ASP A 6 15.59 -7.04 7.18
C ASP A 6 14.87 -8.24 6.54
N SER A 7 14.03 -7.96 5.54
CA SER A 7 13.38 -8.94 4.70
C SER A 7 14.18 -9.00 3.42
N HIS A 8 14.93 -10.07 3.26
CA HIS A 8 15.89 -10.32 2.17
C HIS A 8 15.28 -10.39 0.74
N ASP A 9 14.02 -10.01 0.54
CA ASP A 9 13.27 -10.16 -0.72
C ASP A 9 12.51 -8.88 -1.12
N GLU A 10 13.12 -7.70 -0.97
CA GLU A 10 12.59 -6.47 -1.60
C GLU A 10 13.00 -6.44 -3.08
N GLN A 11 12.02 -6.30 -3.98
CA GLN A 11 12.28 -6.04 -5.40
C GLN A 11 11.81 -4.63 -5.75
N VAL A 12 12.74 -3.82 -6.24
CA VAL A 12 12.47 -2.42 -6.61
C VAL A 12 12.01 -2.37 -8.07
N TRP A 13 10.94 -1.62 -8.33
CA TRP A 13 10.39 -1.44 -9.67
C TRP A 13 11.32 -0.57 -10.54
N PRO A 14 11.48 -0.87 -11.84
CA PRO A 14 10.89 -1.99 -12.58
C PRO A 14 11.65 -3.32 -12.40
N PHE A 15 10.92 -4.43 -12.40
CA PHE A 15 11.45 -5.80 -12.42
C PHE A 15 10.79 -6.60 -13.56
N ASP A 16 11.24 -7.83 -13.79
CA ASP A 16 10.66 -8.71 -14.83
C ASP A 16 9.23 -9.12 -14.48
N VAL A 17 8.29 -8.67 -15.31
CA VAL A 17 6.86 -8.95 -15.14
C VAL A 17 6.47 -10.13 -16.03
N PRO A 18 5.69 -11.11 -15.51
CA PRO A 18 5.13 -12.18 -16.33
C PRO A 18 4.36 -11.62 -17.54
N PRO A 19 4.29 -12.34 -18.67
CA PRO A 19 3.51 -11.91 -19.82
C PRO A 19 2.02 -11.78 -19.43
N VAL A 20 1.30 -10.85 -20.07
CA VAL A 20 -0.11 -10.52 -19.77
C VAL A 20 -1.02 -11.76 -19.75
N THR A 21 -0.73 -12.76 -20.59
CA THR A 21 -1.47 -14.03 -20.66
C THR A 21 -1.41 -14.87 -19.38
N GLU A 22 -0.45 -14.59 -18.50
CA GLU A 22 -0.19 -15.32 -17.25
C GLU A 22 -0.54 -14.47 -16.02
N GLN A 23 -0.88 -13.20 -16.19
CA GLN A 23 -1.19 -12.30 -15.09
C GLN A 23 -2.61 -12.53 -14.56
N THR A 24 -2.74 -12.61 -13.25
CA THR A 24 -4.05 -12.54 -12.59
C THR A 24 -4.57 -11.10 -12.56
N TYR A 25 -5.87 -10.92 -12.29
CA TYR A 25 -6.44 -9.58 -12.08
C TYR A 25 -5.68 -8.78 -11.02
N HIS A 26 -5.26 -9.45 -9.95
CA HIS A 26 -4.50 -8.85 -8.87
C HIS A 26 -3.11 -8.39 -9.34
N ASP A 27 -2.42 -9.20 -10.15
CA ASP A 27 -1.09 -8.85 -10.65
C ASP A 27 -1.15 -7.60 -11.50
N VAL A 28 -2.14 -7.50 -12.40
CA VAL A 28 -2.35 -6.31 -13.24
C VAL A 28 -2.50 -5.05 -12.38
N ARG A 29 -3.34 -5.09 -11.33
CA ARG A 29 -3.54 -3.93 -10.45
C ARG A 29 -2.31 -3.57 -9.64
N ALA A 30 -1.58 -4.57 -9.14
CA ALA A 30 -0.33 -4.34 -8.42
C ALA A 30 0.73 -3.69 -9.32
N ILE A 31 0.86 -4.17 -10.56
CA ILE A 31 1.74 -3.59 -11.57
C ILE A 31 1.34 -2.14 -11.89
N GLU A 32 0.04 -1.87 -12.07
CA GLU A 32 -0.48 -0.52 -12.30
C GLU A 32 -0.11 0.42 -11.14
N PHE A 33 -0.26 -0.03 -9.90
CA PHE A 33 0.15 0.72 -8.71
C PHE A 33 1.66 1.02 -8.70
N LEU A 34 2.50 0.01 -8.89
CA LEU A 34 3.97 0.16 -8.86
C LEU A 34 4.44 1.11 -9.97
N ASN A 35 3.88 0.96 -11.17
CA ASN A 35 4.17 1.84 -12.30
C ASN A 35 3.71 3.28 -12.04
N ALA A 36 2.52 3.48 -11.46
CA ALA A 36 2.02 4.81 -11.13
C ALA A 36 2.89 5.51 -10.08
N ALA A 37 3.30 4.79 -9.03
CA ALA A 37 4.19 5.32 -8.00
C ALA A 37 5.58 5.68 -8.58
N HIS A 38 6.14 4.80 -9.39
CA HIS A 38 7.42 5.05 -10.07
C HIS A 38 7.33 6.24 -11.04
N ALA A 39 6.27 6.34 -11.84
CA ALA A 39 6.03 7.47 -12.74
C ALA A 39 5.88 8.81 -11.99
N ALA A 40 5.43 8.79 -10.73
CA ALA A 40 5.38 9.94 -9.84
C ALA A 40 6.73 10.23 -9.13
N GLY A 41 7.81 9.53 -9.46
CA GLY A 41 9.14 9.75 -8.90
C GLY A 41 9.36 9.10 -7.53
N SER A 42 8.48 8.18 -7.11
CA SER A 42 8.64 7.42 -5.88
C SER A 42 9.37 6.10 -6.14
N LYS A 43 10.17 5.65 -5.17
CA LYS A 43 10.74 4.31 -5.14
C LYS A 43 9.63 3.31 -4.82
N ALA A 44 9.13 2.62 -5.84
CA ALA A 44 8.12 1.57 -5.70
C ALA A 44 8.78 0.20 -5.54
N TYR A 45 8.23 -0.66 -4.70
CA TYR A 45 8.80 -1.97 -4.38
C TYR A 45 7.73 -2.98 -3.99
N LEU A 46 8.05 -4.26 -4.16
CA LEU A 46 7.31 -5.37 -3.55
C LEU A 46 8.21 -6.11 -2.57
N PHE A 47 7.60 -6.78 -1.60
CA PHE A 47 8.33 -7.60 -0.64
C PHE A 47 7.43 -8.70 -0.06
N GLY A 48 8.06 -9.82 0.29
CA GLY A 48 7.36 -10.98 0.82
C GLY A 48 6.26 -11.51 -0.14
N ALA A 49 5.27 -12.21 0.44
CA ALA A 49 4.21 -12.87 -0.34
C ALA A 49 3.07 -11.91 -0.72
N GLY A 50 3.36 -10.91 -1.56
CA GLY A 50 2.37 -10.02 -2.14
C GLY A 50 2.10 -8.73 -1.37
N ASN A 51 3.09 -8.23 -0.61
CA ASN A 51 3.01 -6.88 -0.06
C ASN A 51 3.68 -5.89 -1.02
N PHE A 52 3.15 -4.68 -1.06
CA PHE A 52 3.59 -3.63 -1.98
C PHE A 52 3.88 -2.36 -1.20
N GLY A 53 4.81 -1.56 -1.68
CA GLY A 53 5.15 -0.30 -1.04
C GLY A 53 5.66 0.72 -2.04
N ALA A 54 5.59 1.97 -1.62
CA ALA A 54 6.21 3.07 -2.34
C ALA A 54 6.66 4.15 -1.37
N GLN A 55 7.81 4.76 -1.66
CA GLN A 55 8.41 5.80 -0.85
C GLN A 55 8.87 6.97 -1.72
N SER A 56 8.52 8.19 -1.32
CA SER A 56 9.01 9.43 -1.93
C SER A 56 10.06 10.06 -1.03
N GLU A 57 11.32 10.05 -1.47
CA GLU A 57 12.41 10.72 -0.78
C GLU A 57 12.24 12.25 -0.77
N GLN A 58 11.61 12.79 -1.82
CA GLN A 58 11.42 14.24 -2.00
C GLN A 58 10.53 14.85 -0.91
N VAL A 59 9.48 14.13 -0.50
CA VAL A 59 8.52 14.61 0.51
C VAL A 59 8.63 13.85 1.84
N GLY A 60 9.55 12.88 1.95
CA GLY A 60 9.75 12.09 3.16
C GLY A 60 8.56 11.21 3.55
N ARG A 61 7.72 10.82 2.58
CA ARG A 61 6.49 10.04 2.79
C ARG A 61 6.65 8.63 2.23
N GLY A 62 6.05 7.66 2.90
CA GLY A 62 5.99 6.27 2.45
C GLY A 62 4.64 5.63 2.76
N GLY A 63 4.27 4.64 1.97
CA GLY A 63 3.07 3.84 2.17
C GLY A 63 3.31 2.38 1.83
N ILE A 64 2.70 1.49 2.62
CA ILE A 64 2.79 0.04 2.47
C ILE A 64 1.39 -0.55 2.43
N ILE A 65 1.19 -1.51 1.53
CA ILE A 65 -0.02 -2.30 1.36
C ILE A 65 0.29 -3.73 1.78
N PHE A 66 -0.34 -4.19 2.86
CA PHE A 66 -0.22 -5.55 3.37
C PHE A 66 -1.43 -6.39 3.01
N VAL A 67 -1.19 -7.63 2.57
CA VAL A 67 -2.24 -8.64 2.44
C VAL A 67 -2.65 -9.12 3.84
N ARG A 68 -3.93 -8.99 4.20
CA ARG A 68 -4.48 -9.49 5.48
C ARG A 68 -5.39 -10.71 5.33
N GLY A 69 -5.35 -11.36 4.17
CA GLY A 69 -6.20 -12.51 3.84
C GLY A 69 -7.67 -12.12 3.62
N ARG A 70 -8.50 -13.04 3.14
CA ARG A 70 -9.93 -12.81 2.84
C ARG A 70 -10.21 -11.53 2.01
N GLN A 71 -9.34 -11.22 1.05
CA GLN A 71 -9.45 -10.00 0.23
C GLN A 71 -9.45 -8.70 1.06
N ARG A 72 -8.67 -8.67 2.15
CA ARG A 72 -8.48 -7.47 2.98
C ARG A 72 -7.07 -6.95 2.83
N TRP A 73 -6.97 -5.63 2.78
CA TRP A 73 -5.74 -4.90 2.55
C TRP A 73 -5.54 -3.90 3.68
N GLU A 74 -4.42 -4.00 4.38
CA GLU A 74 -4.02 -2.96 5.33
C GLU A 74 -3.08 -1.99 4.64
N VAL A 75 -3.43 -0.71 4.67
CA VAL A 75 -2.59 0.39 4.24
C VAL A 75 -1.96 1.02 5.46
N VAL A 76 -0.64 1.04 5.51
CA VAL A 76 0.13 1.77 6.52
C VAL A 76 0.79 2.95 5.83
N LEU A 77 0.43 4.16 6.23
CA LEU A 77 0.99 5.41 5.74
C LEU A 77 1.86 6.03 6.84
N GLY A 78 2.99 6.59 6.44
CA GLY A 78 3.88 7.25 7.37
C GLY A 78 4.97 8.05 6.69
N THR A 79 5.88 8.53 7.53
CA THR A 79 7.14 9.13 7.13
C THR A 79 8.28 8.17 7.45
N SER A 80 9.52 8.54 7.14
CA SER A 80 10.70 7.81 7.63
C SER A 80 10.74 7.71 9.16
N GLU A 81 10.11 8.65 9.86
CA GLU A 81 10.19 8.82 11.32
C GLU A 81 9.03 8.16 12.06
N GLU A 82 7.82 8.16 11.50
CA GLU A 82 6.65 7.66 12.21
C GLU A 82 5.58 7.09 11.29
N THR A 83 4.81 6.16 11.84
CA THR A 83 3.54 5.73 11.25
C THR A 83 2.48 6.79 11.54
N THR A 84 1.87 7.34 10.51
CA THR A 84 0.82 8.34 10.63
C THR A 84 -0.55 7.68 10.73
N VAL A 85 -0.83 6.67 9.91
CA VAL A 85 -2.14 6.01 9.91
C VAL A 85 -2.05 4.56 9.41
N SER A 86 -2.89 3.69 9.99
CA SER A 86 -3.21 2.37 9.45
C SER A 86 -4.70 2.29 9.11
N ILE A 87 -5.02 1.77 7.93
CA ILE A 87 -6.37 1.71 7.36
C ILE A 87 -6.61 0.32 6.77
N LEU A 88 -7.77 -0.28 7.03
CA LEU A 88 -8.19 -1.51 6.37
C LEU A 88 -9.17 -1.20 5.24
N THR A 89 -8.96 -1.83 4.09
CA THR A 89 -9.85 -1.73 2.92
C THR A 89 -10.19 -3.11 2.36
N SER A 90 -11.33 -3.22 1.67
CA SER A 90 -11.78 -4.47 1.03
C SER A 90 -11.28 -4.65 -0.39
N GLU A 91 -10.63 -3.65 -0.96
CA GLU A 91 -10.25 -3.61 -2.38
C GLU A 91 -8.83 -3.10 -2.53
N PHE A 92 -8.04 -3.79 -3.35
CA PHE A 92 -6.67 -3.40 -3.61
C PHE A 92 -6.58 -2.01 -4.24
N ASP A 93 -7.49 -1.68 -5.17
CA ASP A 93 -7.48 -0.39 -5.87
C ASP A 93 -7.68 0.78 -4.90
N ALA A 94 -8.53 0.60 -3.87
CA ALA A 94 -8.69 1.56 -2.79
C ALA A 94 -7.41 1.70 -1.95
N ALA A 95 -6.76 0.58 -1.63
CA ALA A 95 -5.48 0.59 -0.91
C ALA A 95 -4.36 1.30 -1.70
N ALA A 96 -4.21 0.97 -2.98
CA ALA A 96 -3.27 1.59 -3.90
C ALA A 96 -3.50 3.09 -4.02
N ARG A 97 -4.78 3.50 -4.18
CA ARG A 97 -5.13 4.91 -4.26
C ARG A 97 -4.75 5.68 -2.99
N ALA A 98 -4.99 5.10 -1.82
CA ALA A 98 -4.62 5.72 -0.55
C ALA A 98 -3.11 5.99 -0.44
N VAL A 99 -2.27 5.05 -0.88
CA VAL A 99 -0.82 5.23 -0.91
C VAL A 99 -0.41 6.32 -1.90
N LEU A 100 -0.96 6.31 -3.12
CA LEU A 100 -0.63 7.31 -4.13
C LEU A 100 -1.05 8.73 -3.71
N ASP A 101 -2.24 8.86 -3.12
CA ASP A 101 -2.73 10.14 -2.59
C ASP A 101 -1.84 10.65 -1.45
N TRP A 102 -1.42 9.75 -0.54
CA TRP A 102 -0.48 10.08 0.53
C TRP A 102 0.86 10.60 -0.01
N LEU A 103 1.43 9.90 -1.00
CA LEU A 103 2.69 10.31 -1.64
C LEU A 103 2.56 11.65 -2.39
N ALA A 104 1.36 11.97 -2.88
CA ALA A 104 1.06 13.23 -3.55
C ALA A 104 0.88 14.43 -2.60
N GLY A 105 0.90 14.21 -1.27
CA GLY A 105 0.80 15.29 -0.29
C GLY A 105 -0.52 15.35 0.48
N GLU A 106 -1.50 14.49 0.15
CA GLU A 106 -2.83 14.50 0.77
C GLU A 106 -2.76 14.19 2.28
N SER A 107 -3.75 14.68 3.03
CA SER A 107 -3.85 14.44 4.47
C SER A 107 -4.48 13.05 4.77
N PRO A 108 -4.18 12.43 5.93
CA PRO A 108 -4.84 11.20 6.35
C PRO A 108 -6.37 11.32 6.41
N GLU A 109 -6.89 12.48 6.78
CA GLU A 109 -8.32 12.79 6.86
C GLU A 109 -8.97 12.79 5.47
N ASP A 110 -8.35 13.45 4.50
CA ASP A 110 -8.85 13.50 3.12
C ASP A 110 -8.83 12.13 2.47
N ILE A 111 -7.76 11.34 2.72
CA ILE A 111 -7.66 9.96 2.27
C ILE A 111 -8.78 9.11 2.86
N LYS A 112 -9.01 9.16 4.18
CA LYS A 112 -10.12 8.43 4.82
C LYS A 112 -11.48 8.85 4.27
N HIS A 113 -11.69 10.15 4.08
CA HIS A 113 -12.93 10.68 3.52
C HIS A 113 -13.19 10.13 2.11
N ARG A 114 -12.16 10.13 1.26
CA ARG A 114 -12.24 9.61 -0.11
C ARG A 114 -12.44 8.09 -0.16
N LEU A 115 -11.83 7.36 0.78
CA LEU A 115 -12.01 5.91 0.89
C LEU A 115 -13.43 5.54 1.32
N GLY A 116 -14.10 6.35 2.14
CA GLY A 116 -15.55 6.24 2.41
C GLY A 116 -16.04 4.81 2.62
N SER A 117 -16.83 4.30 1.66
CA SER A 117 -17.43 2.96 1.68
C SER A 117 -16.46 1.79 1.52
N HIS A 118 -15.22 2.03 1.11
CA HIS A 118 -14.19 1.00 0.98
C HIS A 118 -13.48 0.70 2.31
N LEU A 119 -13.69 1.53 3.33
CA LEU A 119 -13.13 1.34 4.66
C LEU A 119 -13.79 0.15 5.36
N ILE A 120 -12.96 -0.78 5.83
CA ILE A 120 -13.41 -1.85 6.73
C ILE A 120 -13.29 -1.30 8.15
N ASN A 121 -14.44 -1.04 8.77
CA ASN A 121 -14.47 -0.73 10.20
C ASN A 121 -13.90 -1.92 10.99
N PRO A 122 -12.92 -1.71 11.88
CA PRO A 122 -12.55 -2.75 12.82
C PRO A 122 -13.79 -3.07 13.65
N GLN A 123 -14.28 -4.31 13.54
CA GLN A 123 -15.33 -4.78 14.43
C GLN A 123 -14.80 -4.62 15.87
N PRO A 124 -15.55 -4.00 16.79
CA PRO A 124 -15.13 -3.98 18.19
C PRO A 124 -14.89 -5.43 18.61
N ALA A 125 -13.72 -5.71 19.18
CA ALA A 125 -13.42 -7.04 19.71
C ALA A 125 -14.57 -7.41 20.65
N THR A 126 -15.32 -8.46 20.32
CA THR A 126 -16.31 -9.02 21.23
C THR A 126 -15.53 -9.50 22.45
N ALA A 127 -15.60 -8.72 23.53
CA ALA A 127 -15.11 -9.14 24.83
C ALA A 127 -15.75 -10.49 25.13
N THR A 128 -14.94 -11.54 25.11
CA THR A 128 -15.39 -12.87 25.47
C THR A 128 -15.40 -12.89 26.99
N THR A 129 -16.60 -12.82 27.57
CA THR A 129 -16.86 -12.94 29.01
C THR A 129 -16.68 -14.38 29.46
#